data_AF-Q9F266-F1
#
_entry.id   AF-Q9F266-F1
#
_cell.length_a   1.000
_cell.length_b   1.000
_cell.length_c   1.000
_cell.angle_alpha   90.00
_cell.angle_beta   90.00
_cell.angle_gamma   90.00
#
_symmetry.space_group_name_H-M   'P 1'
#
loop_
_entity.id
_entity.type
_entity.pdbx_description
1 polymer ?
#
loop_
_entity_poly.entity_id
_entity_poly.type
_entity_poly.pdbx_seq_one_letter_code
_entity_poly.pdbx_strand_id
1 'polypeptide(L)' 'MTDSDISIRVRTNRALKNQAAKELRKMGLTVSDAIRLYLSYIANEKKLPNELTNSAVLISIAKERKL' A
#
# COMPACT_ATOMS: atom_id res chain seq x y z
N MET A 1 -14.12 -20.50 14.06
CA MET A 1 -14.19 -19.05 13.85
C MET A 1 -13.66 -18.82 12.45
N THR A 2 -14.45 -18.23 11.55
CA THR A 2 -14.15 -18.15 10.12
C THR A 2 -13.00 -17.18 9.88
N ASP A 3 -11.78 -17.71 9.80
CA ASP A 3 -10.66 -17.00 9.20
C ASP A 3 -10.91 -16.99 7.69
N SER A 4 -11.80 -16.12 7.26
CA SER A 4 -12.08 -15.95 5.84
C SER A 4 -10.88 -15.24 5.24
N ASP A 5 -10.15 -15.88 4.33
CA ASP A 5 -9.13 -15.23 3.51
C ASP A 5 -9.76 -14.06 2.74
N ILE A 6 -9.61 -12.83 3.27
CA ILE A 6 -10.11 -11.62 2.63
C ILE A 6 -9.07 -11.14 1.61
N SER A 7 -9.46 -11.14 0.34
CA SER A 7 -8.60 -10.64 -0.74
C SER A 7 -8.74 -9.12 -0.93
N ILE A 8 -7.63 -8.45 -1.20
CA ILE A 8 -7.60 -7.02 -1.54
C ILE A 8 -7.30 -6.86 -3.03
N ARG A 9 -8.17 -6.12 -3.74
CA ARG A 9 -7.98 -5.77 -5.16
C ARG A 9 -7.73 -4.27 -5.30
N VAL A 10 -6.57 -3.90 -5.84
CA VAL A 10 -6.19 -2.50 -6.08
C VAL A 10 -5.94 -2.29 -7.58
N ARG A 11 -6.49 -1.21 -8.15
CA ARG A 11 -6.18 -0.77 -9.52
C ARG A 11 -4.90 0.05 -9.49
N THR A 12 -3.95 -0.28 -10.37
CA THR A 12 -2.66 0.41 -10.48
C THR A 12 -2.06 0.21 -11.87
N ASN A 13 -0.91 0.84 -12.15
CA ASN A 13 -0.15 0.66 -13.39
C ASN A 13 0.69 -0.63 -13.34
N ARG A 14 0.67 -1.41 -14.43
CA ARG A 14 1.46 -2.65 -14.57
C ARG A 14 2.97 -2.41 -14.41
N ALA A 15 3.52 -1.35 -14.98
CA ALA A 15 4.93 -1.02 -14.87
C ALA A 15 5.33 -0.79 -13.40
N LEU A 16 4.51 -0.02 -12.67
CA LEU A 16 4.72 0.25 -11.24
C LEU A 16 4.66 -1.03 -10.42
N LYS A 17 3.66 -1.90 -10.65
CA LYS A 17 3.55 -3.20 -9.97
C LYS A 17 4.80 -4.06 -10.18
N ASN A 18 5.28 -4.15 -11.41
CA ASN A 18 6.43 -4.98 -11.75
C ASN A 18 7.71 -4.45 -11.11
N GLN A 19 7.91 -3.13 -11.13
CA GLN A 19 9.07 -2.50 -10.51
C GLN A 19 9.06 -2.71 -8.99
N ALA A 20 7.93 -2.43 -8.32
CA ALA A 20 7.80 -2.65 -6.89
C ALA A 20 8.02 -4.12 -6.51
N ALA A 21 7.42 -5.07 -7.27
CA ALA A 21 7.60 -6.49 -7.03
C ALA A 21 9.06 -6.95 -7.19
N LYS A 22 9.82 -6.37 -8.13
CA LYS A 22 11.24 -6.67 -8.32
C LYS A 22 12.07 -6.24 -7.12
N GLU A 23 11.88 -5.01 -6.63
CA GLU A 23 12.64 -4.50 -5.49
C GLU A 23 12.26 -5.21 -4.19
N LEU A 24 10.96 -5.45 -3.95
CA LEU A 24 10.51 -6.23 -2.79
C LEU A 24 11.07 -7.65 -2.78
N ARG A 25 11.15 -8.31 -3.94
CA ARG A 25 11.76 -9.64 -4.06
C ARG A 25 13.24 -9.65 -3.67
N LYS A 26 14.00 -8.60 -3.97
CA LYS A 26 15.40 -8.50 -3.51
C LYS A 26 15.51 -8.44 -1.99
N MET A 27 14.46 -7.94 -1.32
CA MET A 27 14.35 -7.90 0.14
C MET A 27 13.72 -9.18 0.72
N GLY A 28 13.40 -10.18 -0.10
CA GLY A 28 12.71 -11.40 0.34
C GLY A 28 11.21 -11.22 0.63
N LEU A 29 10.60 -10.14 0.15
CA LEU A 29 9.20 -9.80 0.40
C LEU A 29 8.36 -9.93 -0.86
N THR A 30 7.08 -10.24 -0.69
CA THR A 30 6.08 -10.16 -1.75
C THR A 30 5.31 -8.83 -1.69
N VAL A 31 4.58 -8.51 -2.77
CA VAL A 31 3.66 -7.36 -2.78
C VAL A 31 2.59 -7.49 -1.69
N SER A 32 2.11 -8.70 -1.43
CA SER A 32 1.13 -8.94 -0.37
C SER A 32 1.72 -8.70 1.03
N ASP A 33 2.98 -9.04 1.26
CA ASP A 33 3.66 -8.74 2.54
C ASP A 33 3.78 -7.24 2.77
N ALA A 34 4.19 -6.51 1.74
CA ALA A 34 4.29 -5.05 1.81
C ALA A 34 2.92 -4.40 2.11
N ILE A 35 1.85 -4.86 1.44
CA ILE A 35 0.50 -4.36 1.70
C ILE A 35 0.04 -4.70 3.12
N ARG A 36 0.29 -5.92 3.60
CA ARG A 36 -0.02 -6.32 4.99
C ARG A 36 0.69 -5.43 6.01
N LEU A 37 2.00 -5.24 5.86
CA LEU A 37 2.79 -4.37 6.74
C LEU A 37 2.26 -2.95 6.75
N TYR A 38 1.92 -2.41 5.58
CA TYR A 38 1.38 -1.07 5.44
C TYR A 38 0.02 -0.91 6.13
N LEU A 39 -0.89 -1.85 5.94
CA LEU A 39 -2.21 -1.81 6.58
C LEU A 39 -2.11 -2.00 8.10
N SER A 40 -1.24 -2.91 8.56
CA SER A 40 -0.97 -3.09 9.99
C SER A 40 -0.40 -1.82 10.62
N TYR A 41 0.50 -1.11 9.94
CA TYR A 41 1.00 0.17 10.41
C TYR A 41 -0.13 1.18 10.60
N ILE A 42 -0.99 1.36 9.59
CA ILE A 42 -2.12 2.30 9.66
C ILE A 42 -3.08 1.92 10.80
N ALA A 43 -3.38 0.63 10.94
CA ALA A 43 -4.27 0.13 11.98
C ALA A 43 -3.74 0.41 13.40
N ASN A 44 -2.44 0.24 13.62
CA ASN A 44 -1.81 0.44 14.92
C ASN A 44 -1.54 1.92 15.23
N GLU A 45 -0.97 2.64 14.28
CA GLU A 45 -0.47 4.00 14.48
C GLU A 45 -1.53 5.08 14.18
N LYS A 46 -2.67 4.70 13.59
CA LYS A 46 -3.78 5.59 13.21
C LYS A 46 -3.35 6.77 12.33
N LYS A 47 -2.25 6.63 11.61
CA LYS A 47 -1.67 7.62 10.70
C LYS A 47 -1.02 6.94 9.50
N LEU A 48 -0.84 7.68 8.42
CA LEU A 48 -0.04 7.24 7.29
C LEU A 48 1.45 7.36 7.62
N PRO A 49 2.33 6.47 7.12
CA PRO A 49 3.76 6.63 7.29
C PRO A 49 4.25 7.98 6.72
N ASN A 50 4.94 8.74 7.56
CA ASN A 50 5.35 10.13 7.27
C ASN A 50 6.22 10.28 6.02
N GLU A 51 6.95 9.24 5.62
CA GLU A 51 7.77 9.28 4.39
C GLU A 51 6.91 9.32 3.12
N LEU A 52 5.66 8.86 3.17
CA LEU A 52 4.75 8.81 2.03
C LEU A 52 3.91 10.08 1.88
N THR A 53 3.73 10.86 2.95
CA THR A 53 2.97 12.12 2.92
C THR A 53 3.59 13.21 2.02
N ASN A 54 4.87 13.09 1.66
CA ASN A 54 5.55 14.01 0.74
C ASN A 54 5.48 13.58 -0.74
N SER A 55 4.87 12.43 -1.06
CA SER A 55 4.72 12.02 -2.45
C SER A 55 3.50 12.74 -3.06
N ALA A 56 3.74 13.59 -4.06
CA ALA A 56 2.72 14.42 -4.72
C ALA A 56 1.44 13.66 -5.13
N VAL A 57 1.53 12.35 -5.33
CA VAL A 57 0.40 11.44 -5.66
C VAL A 57 -0.66 11.37 -4.55
N LEU A 58 -0.27 11.41 -3.27
CA LEU A 58 -1.25 11.36 -2.16
C LEU A 58 -1.98 12.70 -1.97
N ILE A 59 -1.33 13.82 -2.28
CA ILE A 59 -1.97 15.15 -2.26
C ILE A 59 -3.11 15.19 -3.29
N SER A 60 -2.91 14.60 -4.48
CA SER A 60 -3.94 14.51 -5.52
C SER A 60 -5.15 13.68 -5.06
N ILE A 61 -4.92 12.50 -4.47
CA ILE A 61 -5.99 11.60 -4.01
C ILE A 61 -6.75 12.20 -2.82
N ALA A 62 -6.06 12.87 -1.89
CA ALA A 62 -6.69 13.55 -0.76
C ALA A 62 -7.50 14.78 -1.20
N LYS A 63 -7.05 15.49 -2.25
CA LYS A 63 -7.73 16.67 -2.80
C LYS A 63 -9.01 16.30 -3.55
N GLU A 64 -9.03 15.17 -4.26
CA GLU A 64 -10.23 14.67 -4.94
C GLU A 64 -11.34 14.20 -3.99
N ARG A 65 -11.03 13.88 -2.73
CA ARG A 65 -12.03 13.49 -1.73
C ARG A 65 -12.61 14.64 -0.90
N LYS A 66 -12.23 15.90 -1.19
CA LYS A 66 -12.85 17.11 -0.62
C LYS A 66 -13.91 17.72 -1.57
N LEU A 67 -14.82 16.90 -2.07
CA LEU A 67 -16.09 17.32 -2.67
C LEU A 67 -17.24 16.75 -1.85
#